data_AF-A0A946EM03-F1
#
_entry.id   AF-A0A946EM03-F1
#
_cell.length_a   1.000
_cell.length_b   1.000
_cell.length_c   1.000
_cell.angle_alpha   90.00
_cell.angle_beta   90.00
_cell.angle_gamma   90.00
#
_symmetry.space_group_name_H-M   'P 1'
#
loop_
_entity.id
_entity.type
_entity.pdbx_description
1 polymer ?
#
loop_
_entity_poly.entity_id
_entity_poly.type
_entity_poly.pdbx_seq_one_letter_code
_entity_poly.pdbx_strand_id
1 'polypeptide(L)'
;MSFRLYKEGQGRWARGALASILFLVGLYATISISQWFDGNGWGTDVVFTVPVINWGPELKDLISVLILLPFLLGGVWYYNQPRVSDFLIDTEQELQHKVTWPTRPETVKNSFVVVVTCIVIMGWIVLADQAFKALQSVIYHQ
;
A
#
# COMPACT_ATOMS: atom_id res chain seq x y z
N MET A 1 27.46 -23.85 16.97
CA MET A 1 27.28 -22.49 16.43
C MET A 1 25.79 -22.28 16.20
N SER A 2 25.14 -21.47 17.04
CA SER A 2 23.70 -21.22 16.92
C SER A 2 23.42 -20.38 15.68
N PHE A 3 22.56 -20.86 14.78
CA PHE A 3 22.00 -20.10 13.65
C PHE A 3 21.02 -19.01 14.13
N ARG A 4 21.47 -18.12 15.01
CA ARG A 4 20.66 -17.03 15.58
C ARG A 4 21.43 -15.73 15.43
N LEU A 5 21.33 -15.12 14.24
CA LEU A 5 22.00 -13.85 13.94
C LEU A 5 21.33 -12.66 14.67
N TYR A 6 20.05 -12.78 15.06
CA TYR A 6 19.29 -11.72 15.75
C TYR A 6 18.49 -12.27 16.94
N LYS A 7 18.24 -11.40 17.93
CA LYS A 7 17.37 -11.71 19.07
C LYS A 7 15.94 -11.93 18.58
N GLU A 8 15.29 -13.00 19.07
CA GLU A 8 13.91 -13.33 18.71
C GLU A 8 12.99 -12.14 19.07
N GLY A 9 12.36 -11.53 18.05
CA GLY A 9 11.42 -10.41 18.18
C GLY A 9 11.89 -9.05 17.67
N GLN A 10 13.19 -8.86 17.38
CA GLN A 10 13.68 -7.58 16.86
C GLN A 10 13.36 -7.40 15.37
N GLY A 11 12.72 -6.28 15.01
CA GLY A 11 12.32 -5.97 13.64
C GLY A 11 11.14 -6.79 13.11
N ARG A 12 10.32 -7.37 14.00
CA ARG A 12 9.26 -8.31 13.61
C ARG A 12 8.24 -7.66 12.67
N TRP A 13 7.90 -6.40 12.93
CA TRP A 13 6.90 -5.69 12.13
C TRP A 13 7.49 -5.24 10.79
N ALA A 14 8.67 -4.63 10.78
CA ALA A 14 9.28 -4.17 9.53
C ALA A 14 9.65 -5.32 8.59
N ARG A 15 10.23 -6.41 9.11
CA ARG A 15 10.58 -7.59 8.31
C ARG A 15 9.35 -8.39 7.90
N GLY A 16 8.33 -8.45 8.76
CA GLY A 16 7.02 -9.04 8.43
C GLY A 16 6.30 -8.29 7.31
N ALA A 17 6.34 -6.95 7.35
CA ALA A 17 5.77 -6.10 6.30
C ALA A 17 6.48 -6.30 4.96
N LEU A 18 7.81 -6.47 4.97
CA LEU A 18 8.53 -6.77 3.75
C LEU A 18 8.15 -8.14 3.16
N ALA A 19 8.10 -9.17 4.00
CA ALA A 19 7.71 -10.50 3.55
C ALA A 19 6.27 -10.52 3.00
N SER A 20 5.35 -9.76 3.63
CA SER A 20 3.98 -9.65 3.14
C SER A 20 3.88 -8.88 1.82
N ILE A 21 4.65 -7.80 1.64
CA ILE A 21 4.70 -7.07 0.36
C ILE A 21 5.21 -7.97 -0.76
N LEU A 22 6.32 -8.68 -0.55
CA LEU A 22 6.85 -9.61 -1.56
C LEU A 22 5.87 -10.74 -1.89
N PHE A 23 5.13 -11.22 -0.89
CA PHE A 23 4.08 -12.21 -1.11
C PHE A 23 2.92 -11.64 -1.95
N LEU A 24 2.43 -10.43 -1.63
CA LEU A 24 1.36 -9.78 -2.38
C LEU A 24 1.77 -9.47 -3.82
N VAL A 25 3.01 -9.02 -4.03
CA VAL A 25 3.58 -8.82 -5.37
C VAL A 25 3.67 -10.14 -6.12
N GLY A 26 4.08 -11.22 -5.44
CA GLY A 26 4.09 -12.56 -6.02
C GLY A 26 2.70 -13.04 -6.45
N LEU A 27 1.68 -12.84 -5.61
CA LEU A 27 0.29 -13.17 -5.97
C LEU A 27 -0.20 -12.37 -7.17
N TYR A 28 0.09 -11.06 -7.18
CA TYR A 28 -0.26 -10.20 -8.31
C TYR A 28 0.45 -10.65 -9.60
N ALA A 29 1.73 -11.03 -9.51
CA ALA A 29 2.49 -11.55 -10.64
C ALA A 29 1.89 -12.86 -11.18
N THR A 30 1.49 -13.79 -10.29
CA THR A 30 0.80 -15.04 -10.67
C THR A 30 -0.54 -14.79 -11.36
N ILE A 31 -1.32 -13.81 -10.92
CA ILE A 31 -2.60 -13.48 -11.58
C ILE A 31 -2.33 -12.81 -12.94
N SER A 32 -1.43 -11.84 -12.98
CA SER A 32 -1.11 -11.09 -14.20
C SER A 32 -0.53 -11.99 -15.29
N ILE A 33 0.27 -13.00 -14.94
CA ILE A 33 0.84 -13.92 -15.93
C ILE A 33 -0.19 -14.95 -16.41
N SER A 34 -1.08 -15.44 -15.54
CA SER A 34 -2.18 -16.32 -15.95
C SER A 34 -3.11 -15.61 -16.95
N GLN A 35 -3.45 -14.35 -16.68
CA GLN A 35 -4.22 -13.51 -17.62
C GLN A 35 -3.51 -13.29 -18.96
N TRP A 36 -2.17 -13.17 -18.95
CA TRP A 36 -1.39 -13.04 -20.17
C TRP A 36 -1.39 -14.33 -20.99
N PHE A 37 -1.28 -15.50 -20.34
CA PHE A 37 -1.39 -16.80 -21.02
C PHE A 37 -2.77 -17.01 -21.64
N ASP A 38 -3.84 -16.61 -20.95
CA ASP A 38 -5.21 -16.64 -21.48
C ASP A 38 -5.39 -15.77 -22.72
N GLY A 39 -4.86 -14.53 -22.68
CA GLY A 39 -4.90 -13.62 -23.82
C GLY A 39 -4.17 -14.16 -25.06
N ASN A 40 -3.23 -15.08 -24.88
CA ASN A 40 -2.44 -15.70 -25.94
C ASN A 40 -2.91 -17.12 -26.31
N GLY A 41 -4.00 -17.61 -25.69
CA GLY A 41 -4.58 -18.92 -25.97
C GLY A 41 -3.69 -20.10 -25.59
N TRP A 42 -2.77 -19.93 -24.64
CA TRP A 42 -1.79 -20.95 -24.27
C TRP A 42 -2.14 -21.61 -22.94
N GLY A 43 -2.11 -22.95 -22.90
CA GLY A 43 -2.29 -23.70 -21.66
C GLY A 43 -3.72 -23.69 -21.11
N THR A 44 -4.71 -23.44 -21.98
CA THR A 44 -6.16 -23.46 -21.68
C THR A 44 -6.77 -24.86 -21.63
N ASP A 45 -5.97 -25.88 -21.96
CA ASP A 45 -6.39 -27.27 -21.86
C ASP A 45 -6.46 -27.70 -20.39
N VAL A 46 -7.63 -28.21 -20.00
CA VAL A 46 -7.86 -28.75 -18.66
C VAL A 46 -7.08 -30.04 -18.46
N VAL A 47 -6.18 -30.06 -17.48
CA VAL A 47 -5.31 -31.23 -17.22
C VAL A 47 -6.08 -32.33 -16.49
N PHE A 48 -6.90 -31.94 -15.52
CA PHE A 48 -7.63 -32.86 -14.67
C PHE A 48 -8.92 -32.22 -14.21
N THR A 49 -10.06 -32.83 -14.52
CA THR A 49 -11.36 -32.40 -14.01
C THR A 49 -11.74 -33.25 -12.80
N VAL A 50 -11.83 -32.64 -11.62
CA VAL A 50 -12.36 -33.33 -10.44
C VAL A 50 -13.88 -33.48 -10.63
N PRO A 51 -14.43 -34.71 -10.68
CA PRO A 51 -15.82 -34.95 -11.09
C PRO A 51 -16.89 -34.39 -10.12
N VAL A 52 -16.49 -33.86 -8.96
CA VAL A 52 -17.39 -33.30 -7.96
C VAL A 52 -17.48 -31.77 -8.03
N ILE A 53 -16.47 -31.08 -8.58
CA ILE A 53 -16.34 -29.62 -8.44
C ILE A 53 -16.28 -28.89 -9.79
N ASN A 54 -16.17 -29.58 -10.94
CA ASN A 54 -16.02 -28.96 -12.27
C ASN A 54 -14.94 -27.86 -12.34
N TRP A 55 -14.01 -27.87 -11.39
CA TRP A 55 -12.83 -27.03 -11.39
C TRP A 55 -11.66 -27.94 -11.68
N GLY A 56 -11.00 -27.69 -12.80
CA GLY A 56 -9.77 -28.37 -13.18
C GLY A 56 -8.65 -27.34 -13.24
N PRO A 57 -7.49 -27.60 -12.60
CA PRO A 57 -6.34 -26.75 -12.82
C PRO A 57 -5.92 -26.85 -14.29
N GLU A 58 -5.82 -25.69 -14.94
CA GLU A 58 -5.30 -25.58 -16.29
C GLU A 58 -3.75 -25.59 -16.25
N LEU A 59 -3.09 -25.98 -17.35
CA LEU A 59 -1.61 -25.97 -17.41
C LEU A 59 -1.04 -24.58 -17.12
N LYS A 60 -1.76 -23.53 -17.55
CA LYS A 60 -1.41 -22.14 -17.27
C LYS A 60 -1.31 -21.85 -15.77
N ASP A 61 -2.19 -22.42 -14.95
CA ASP A 61 -2.27 -22.12 -13.52
C ASP A 61 -1.08 -22.72 -12.77
N LEU A 62 -0.68 -23.95 -13.13
CA LEU A 62 0.50 -24.61 -12.56
C LEU A 62 1.78 -23.81 -12.81
N ILE A 63 1.92 -23.29 -14.03
CA ILE A 63 3.11 -22.53 -14.45
C ILE A 63 3.09 -21.13 -13.85
N SER A 64 1.90 -20.53 -13.71
CA SER A 64 1.72 -19.24 -13.04
C SER A 64 2.03 -19.32 -11.54
N VAL A 65 1.70 -20.44 -10.88
CA VAL A 65 2.07 -20.68 -9.48
C VAL A 65 3.58 -20.90 -9.30
N LEU A 66 4.27 -21.46 -10.30
CA LEU A 66 5.73 -21.59 -10.26
C LEU A 66 6.42 -20.21 -10.16
N ILE A 67 5.81 -19.16 -10.71
CA ILE A 67 6.31 -17.78 -10.61
C ILE A 67 6.22 -17.25 -9.18
N LEU A 68 5.35 -17.78 -8.32
CA LEU A 68 5.27 -17.41 -6.91
C LEU A 68 6.54 -17.85 -6.12
N LEU A 69 7.15 -18.97 -6.51
CA LEU A 69 8.31 -19.54 -5.80
C LEU A 69 9.51 -18.59 -5.67
N PRO A 70 10.00 -17.90 -6.72
CA PRO A 70 11.09 -16.95 -6.56
C PRO A 70 10.73 -15.77 -5.64
N PHE A 71 9.47 -15.33 -5.58
CA PHE A 71 9.06 -14.28 -4.63
C PHE A 71 9.04 -14.79 -3.19
N LEU A 72 8.61 -16.02 -2.95
CA LEU A 72 8.65 -16.65 -1.64
C LEU A 72 10.09 -16.89 -1.17
N LEU A 73 10.92 -17.48 -2.02
CA LEU A 73 12.33 -17.75 -1.72
C LEU A 73 13.11 -16.45 -1.55
N GLY A 74 12.88 -15.47 -2.42
CA GLY A 74 13.43 -14.12 -2.32
C GLY A 74 13.00 -13.43 -1.03
N GLY A 75 11.74 -13.60 -0.61
CA GLY A 75 11.23 -13.10 0.67
C GLY A 75 11.96 -13.70 1.87
N VAL A 76 12.14 -15.01 1.91
CA VAL A 76 12.90 -15.69 2.99
C VAL A 76 14.37 -15.28 2.99
N TRP A 77 14.97 -15.16 1.80
CA TRP A 77 16.37 -14.76 1.67
C TRP A 77 16.59 -13.31 2.13
N TYR A 78 15.77 -12.38 1.66
CA TYR A 78 15.83 -10.96 2.04
C TYR A 78 15.49 -10.76 3.52
N TYR A 79 14.58 -11.57 4.06
CA TYR A 79 14.27 -11.61 5.49
C TYR A 79 15.49 -11.99 6.34
N ASN A 80 16.41 -12.81 5.82
CA ASN A 80 17.62 -13.23 6.54
C ASN A 80 18.88 -12.42 6.15
N GLN A 81 18.76 -11.46 5.23
CA GLN A 81 19.89 -10.66 4.79
C GLN A 81 20.20 -9.59 5.85
N PRO A 82 21.46 -9.52 6.36
CA PRO A 82 21.80 -8.66 7.50
C PRO A 82 21.64 -7.17 7.16
N ARG A 83 22.20 -6.71 6.04
CA ARG A 83 22.14 -5.29 5.60
C ARG A 83 20.71 -4.73 5.55
N VAL A 84 19.78 -5.55 5.08
CA VAL A 84 18.37 -5.17 4.97
C VAL A 84 17.72 -5.18 6.33
N SER A 85 17.93 -6.27 7.08
CA SER A 85 17.29 -6.47 8.37
C SER A 85 17.73 -5.37 9.35
N ASP A 86 19.01 -5.00 9.36
CA ASP A 86 19.54 -3.91 10.16
C ASP A 86 18.87 -2.59 9.80
N PHE A 87 18.78 -2.24 8.51
CA PHE A 87 18.10 -1.03 8.06
C PHE A 87 16.62 -0.99 8.47
N LEU A 88 15.90 -2.11 8.32
CA LEU A 88 14.49 -2.22 8.70
C LEU A 88 14.31 -2.10 10.22
N ILE A 89 15.22 -2.68 11.00
CA ILE A 89 15.21 -2.60 12.46
C ILE A 89 15.46 -1.16 12.91
N ASP A 90 16.47 -0.49 12.35
CA ASP A 90 16.80 0.90 12.67
C ASP A 90 15.64 1.83 12.30
N THR A 91 15.01 1.60 11.14
CA THR A 91 13.82 2.36 10.71
C THR A 91 12.64 2.12 11.66
N GLU A 92 12.40 0.88 12.10
CA GLU A 92 11.33 0.56 13.05
C GLU A 92 11.55 1.29 14.39
N GLN A 93 12.79 1.31 14.88
CA GLN A 93 13.15 2.03 16.11
C GLN A 93 13.00 3.55 15.95
N GLU A 94 13.39 4.11 14.81
CA GLU A 94 13.22 5.52 14.52
C GLU A 94 11.74 5.91 14.47
N LEU A 95 10.91 5.12 13.79
CA LEU A 95 9.47 5.37 13.69
C LEU A 95 8.72 5.21 15.01
N GLN A 96 9.18 4.34 15.92
CA GLN A 96 8.53 4.12 17.22
C GLN A 96 8.98 5.12 18.28
N HIS A 97 10.25 5.50 18.31
CA HIS A 97 10.81 6.30 19.41
C HIS A 97 11.04 7.77 19.05
N LYS A 98 11.34 8.08 17.80
CA LYS A 98 11.68 9.45 17.37
C LYS A 98 10.49 10.17 16.73
N VAL A 99 9.63 9.44 16.01
CA VAL A 99 8.45 10.01 15.36
C VAL A 99 7.29 10.06 16.34
N THR A 100 6.85 11.29 16.65
CA THR A 100 5.64 11.51 17.46
C THR A 100 4.40 11.35 16.57
N TRP A 101 3.82 10.15 16.55
CA TRP A 101 2.54 9.92 15.88
C TRP A 101 1.42 10.66 16.62
N PRO A 102 0.63 11.50 15.92
CA PRO A 102 -0.42 12.28 16.57
C PRO A 102 -1.50 11.34 17.10
N THR A 103 -1.98 11.63 18.30
CA THR A 103 -3.13 10.91 18.85
C THR A 103 -4.40 11.36 18.12
N ARG A 104 -5.43 10.50 18.05
CA ARG A 104 -6.73 10.85 17.42
C ARG A 104 -7.27 12.23 17.82
N PRO A 105 -7.29 12.64 19.11
CA PRO A 105 -7.77 13.98 19.48
C PRO A 105 -6.85 15.11 18.98
N GLU A 106 -5.53 14.90 18.90
CA GLU A 106 -4.60 15.89 18.34
C GLU A 106 -4.80 16.08 16.84
N THR A 107 -5.01 14.99 16.10
CA THR A 107 -5.32 15.06 14.66
C THR A 107 -6.59 15.87 14.42
N VAL A 108 -7.66 15.59 15.18
CA VAL A 108 -8.93 16.33 15.05
C VAL A 108 -8.74 17.81 15.37
N LYS A 109 -8.02 18.15 16.45
CA LYS A 109 -7.73 19.54 16.81
C LYS A 109 -6.94 20.26 15.71
N ASN A 110 -5.92 19.62 15.15
CA ASN A 110 -5.11 20.21 14.09
C ASN A 110 -5.92 20.40 12.79
N SER A 111 -6.70 19.41 12.38
CA SER A 111 -7.59 19.53 11.21
C SER A 111 -8.68 20.57 11.41
N PHE A 112 -9.22 20.71 12.62
CA PHE A 112 -10.25 21.69 12.95
C PHE A 112 -9.76 23.13 12.73
N VAL A 113 -8.52 23.43 13.15
CA VAL A 113 -7.92 24.75 12.91
C VAL A 113 -7.88 25.07 11.41
N VAL A 114 -7.47 24.11 10.57
CA VAL A 114 -7.42 24.30 9.12
C VAL A 114 -8.83 24.58 8.57
N VAL A 115 -9.83 23.80 8.97
CA VAL A 115 -11.23 24.00 8.55
C VAL A 115 -11.72 25.40 8.92
N VAL A 116 -11.43 25.86 10.13
CA VAL A 116 -11.78 27.21 10.59
C VAL A 116 -11.10 28.27 9.72
N THR A 117 -9.81 28.11 9.42
CA THR A 117 -9.09 29.06 8.55
C THR A 117 -9.68 29.11 7.14
N CYS A 118 -10.07 27.98 6.57
CA CYS A 118 -10.75 27.93 5.27
C CYS A 118 -12.09 28.68 5.31
N ILE A 119 -12.88 28.54 6.38
CA ILE A 119 -14.17 29.25 6.54
C ILE A 119 -13.96 30.76 6.64
N VAL A 120 -12.94 31.21 7.39
CA VAL A 120 -12.62 32.64 7.51
C VAL A 120 -12.24 33.23 6.16
N ILE A 121 -11.38 32.53 5.40
CA ILE A 121 -10.98 32.96 4.05
C ILE A 121 -12.19 32.99 3.12
N MET A 122 -13.05 31.97 3.17
CA MET A 122 -14.29 31.93 2.39
C MET A 122 -15.20 33.12 2.72
N GLY A 123 -15.39 33.43 4.00
CA GLY A 123 -16.18 34.58 4.43
C GLY A 123 -15.61 35.90 3.91
N TRP A 124 -14.28 36.07 3.96
CA TRP A 124 -13.60 37.25 3.41
C TRP A 124 -13.82 37.40 1.91
N ILE A 125 -13.67 36.32 1.14
CA ILE A 125 -13.88 36.34 -0.32
C ILE A 125 -15.33 36.73 -0.64
N VAL A 126 -16.30 36.15 0.05
CA VAL A 126 -17.73 36.48 -0.15
C VAL A 126 -18.01 37.95 0.15
N LEU A 127 -17.43 38.50 1.23
CA LEU A 127 -17.56 39.91 1.56
C LEU A 127 -16.93 40.81 0.50
N ALA A 128 -15.73 40.47 0.02
CA ALA A 128 -15.07 41.20 -1.05
C ALA A 128 -15.91 41.19 -2.34
N ASP A 129 -16.43 40.03 -2.74
CA ASP A 129 -17.30 39.90 -3.91
C ASP A 129 -18.58 40.74 -3.79
N GLN A 130 -19.22 40.75 -2.63
CA GLN A 130 -20.40 41.58 -2.39
C GLN A 130 -20.06 43.07 -2.44
N ALA A 131 -18.96 43.49 -1.83
CA ALA A 131 -18.49 44.86 -1.87
C ALA A 131 -18.18 45.32 -3.30
N PHE A 132 -17.49 44.49 -4.09
CA PHE A 132 -17.22 44.77 -5.49
C PHE A 132 -18.51 44.89 -6.32
N LYS A 133 -19.48 43.99 -6.14
CA LYS A 133 -20.78 44.06 -6.81
C LYS A 133 -21.55 45.33 -6.46
N ALA A 134 -21.60 45.70 -5.19
CA ALA A 134 -22.28 46.91 -4.73
C ALA A 134 -21.61 48.19 -5.27
N LEU A 135 -20.28 48.20 -5.32
CA LEU A 135 -19.52 49.33 -5.86
C LEU A 135 -19.76 49.44 -7.38
N GLN A 136 -19.81 48.31 -8.09
CA GLN A 136 -20.12 48.27 -9.51
C GLN A 136 -21.54 48.75 -9.82
N SER A 137 -22.55 48.38 -9.02
CA SER A 137 -23.93 48.84 -9.22
C SER A 137 -24.10 50.35 -8.97
N VAL A 138 -23.29 50.94 -8.10
CA VAL A 138 -23.31 52.39 -7.87
C VAL A 138 -22.67 53.16 -9.04
N ILE A 139 -21.58 52.65 -9.62
CA ILE A 139 -20.83 53.33 -10.69
C ILE A 139 -21.52 53.15 -12.05
N TYR A 140 -21.90 51.93 -12.39
CA TYR A 140 -22.64 51.64 -13.62
C TYR A 140 -24.12 51.75 -13.28
N HIS A 141 -24.68 52.97 -13.36
CA HIS A 141 -26.10 53.24 -13.11
C HIS A 141 -27.03 52.22 -13.80
N GLN A 142 -27.40 51.17 -13.08
CA GLN A 142 -28.56 50.30 -13.24
C GLN A 142 -29.10 49.99 -11.86
#